data_AF-A0A1B0D5I8-F1
#
_entry.id   AF-A0A1B0D5I8-F1
#
_cell.length_a   1.000
_cell.length_b   1.000
_cell.length_c   1.000
_cell.angle_alpha   90.00
_cell.angle_beta   90.00
_cell.angle_gamma   90.00
#
_symmetry.space_group_name_H-M   'P 1'
#
loop_
_entity.id
_entity.type
_entity.pdbx_description
1 polymer ?
#
loop_
_entity_poly.entity_id
_entity_poly.type
_entity_poly.pdbx_seq_one_letter_code
_entity_poly.pdbx_strand_id
1 'polypeptide(L)'
;MIGASKVDVQQQINSSSLTSSGQETVVTSNGTTNIPPVTSVLHDCTAFVRKQVGASEILHGLPLNNEYELIPFNHFTYSRVYPIELGLGKRVVEKPIGYKRKDLLDALNRALESLNRNVTNKYTLDDFTEGIYRNEPTTGTQYEMYFRTKETTNKTTNSHHEHTNHGVTKVVVMRPFAPLQTIQMEAYPNKLDI
;
A
#
# COMPACT_ATOMS: atom_id res chain seq x y z
N MET A 1 -8.85 -9.56 41.95
CA MET A 1 -9.65 -8.54 41.21
C MET A 1 -9.05 -7.18 41.52
N ILE A 2 -8.23 -6.63 40.62
CA ILE A 2 -7.66 -5.29 40.76
C ILE A 2 -8.21 -4.50 39.58
N GLY A 3 -9.05 -3.51 39.88
CA GLY A 3 -9.72 -2.66 38.90
C GLY A 3 -8.76 -1.58 38.41
N ALA A 4 -8.67 -1.43 37.08
CA ALA A 4 -8.00 -0.31 36.44
C ALA A 4 -9.01 0.84 36.31
N SER A 5 -8.75 1.95 36.99
CA SER A 5 -9.51 3.20 36.85
C SER A 5 -9.02 3.92 35.59
N LYS A 6 -9.92 4.15 34.64
CA LYS A 6 -9.65 4.89 33.40
C LYS A 6 -9.83 6.39 33.71
N VAL A 7 -8.80 7.19 33.47
CA VAL A 7 -8.88 8.66 33.59
C VAL A 7 -9.12 9.21 32.19
N ASP A 8 -10.34 9.66 31.92
CA ASP A 8 -10.70 10.40 30.71
C ASP A 8 -10.37 11.89 30.93
N VAL A 9 -9.49 12.44 30.09
CA VAL A 9 -9.21 13.88 30.02
C VAL A 9 -9.94 14.43 28.79
N GLN A 10 -11.09 15.06 29.05
CA GLN A 10 -11.86 15.80 28.04
C GLN A 10 -11.20 17.17 27.84
N GLN A 11 -10.53 17.39 26.70
CA GLN A 11 -10.06 18.73 26.33
C GLN A 11 -11.02 19.36 25.31
N GLN A 12 -11.78 20.33 25.81
CA GLN A 12 -12.70 21.19 25.07
C GLN A 12 -11.90 22.33 24.42
N ILE A 13 -11.87 22.41 23.09
CA ILE A 13 -11.28 23.54 22.37
C ILE A 13 -12.39 24.28 21.62
N ASN A 14 -12.58 25.53 22.05
CA ASN A 14 -13.50 26.54 21.55
C ASN A 14 -13.29 26.84 20.06
N SER A 15 -14.39 26.91 19.32
CA SER A 15 -14.45 27.49 17.98
C SER A 15 -14.62 29.00 18.06
N SER A 16 -13.59 29.75 17.66
CA SER A 16 -13.68 31.18 17.37
C SER A 16 -13.90 31.42 15.88
N SER A 17 -15.05 32.00 15.55
CA SER A 17 -15.46 32.52 14.26
C SER A 17 -14.58 33.69 13.80
N LEU A 18 -14.11 33.65 12.56
CA LEU A 18 -13.51 34.79 11.86
C LEU A 18 -14.36 35.12 10.63
N THR A 19 -14.98 36.30 10.69
CA THR A 19 -15.68 36.96 9.59
C THR A 19 -14.66 37.66 8.70
N SER A 20 -14.72 37.47 7.39
CA SER A 20 -14.09 38.38 6.42
C SER A 20 -15.05 38.68 5.28
N SER A 21 -15.46 39.94 5.24
CA SER A 21 -16.18 40.62 4.18
C SER A 21 -15.34 40.80 2.92
N GLY A 22 -15.94 40.58 1.75
CA GLY A 22 -15.41 41.00 0.44
C GLY A 22 -16.51 40.89 -0.63
N GLN A 23 -17.12 42.04 -0.98
CA GLN A 23 -17.94 42.25 -2.20
C GLN A 23 -17.01 42.22 -3.43
N GLU A 24 -17.34 41.64 -4.58
CA GLU A 24 -18.19 42.06 -5.74
C GLU A 24 -17.82 41.03 -6.85
N THR A 25 -18.57 40.65 -7.88
CA THR A 25 -19.57 41.32 -8.72
C THR A 25 -20.39 40.22 -9.43
N VAL A 26 -21.69 40.47 -9.63
CA VAL A 26 -22.63 39.56 -10.30
C VAL A 26 -22.60 39.79 -11.81
N VAL A 27 -22.34 38.74 -12.60
CA VAL A 27 -22.68 38.70 -14.03
C VAL A 27 -23.68 37.55 -14.23
N THR A 28 -24.93 37.93 -14.47
CA THR A 28 -26.04 37.04 -14.81
C THR A 28 -25.91 36.55 -16.25
N SER A 29 -25.88 35.23 -16.45
CA SER A 29 -26.32 34.63 -17.71
C SER A 29 -27.13 33.37 -17.39
N ASN A 30 -28.38 33.39 -17.86
CA ASN A 30 -29.39 32.37 -17.62
C ASN A 30 -29.15 31.16 -18.54
N GLY A 31 -29.01 29.97 -17.95
CA GLY A 31 -28.95 28.70 -18.67
C GLY A 31 -29.24 27.53 -17.74
N THR A 32 -30.45 26.98 -17.84
CA THR A 32 -30.91 25.79 -17.10
C THR A 32 -30.10 24.56 -17.48
N THR A 33 -29.12 24.20 -16.65
CA THR A 33 -28.58 22.84 -16.58
C THR A 33 -28.37 22.49 -15.11
N ASN A 34 -29.04 21.43 -14.64
CA ASN A 34 -28.87 20.89 -13.29
C ASN A 34 -27.47 20.27 -13.18
N ILE A 35 -26.46 21.11 -12.96
CA ILE A 35 -25.13 20.70 -12.53
C ILE A 35 -25.15 20.73 -11.00
N PRO A 36 -24.86 19.64 -10.29
CA PRO A 36 -24.75 19.67 -8.84
C PRO A 36 -23.70 20.73 -8.44
N PRO A 37 -23.92 21.51 -7.38
CA PRO A 37 -23.12 22.69 -7.10
C PRO A 37 -21.67 22.27 -6.83
N VAL A 38 -20.75 22.72 -7.69
CA VAL A 38 -19.30 22.47 -7.63
C VAL A 38 -18.72 22.80 -6.25
N THR A 39 -19.35 23.74 -5.53
CA THR A 39 -19.03 24.14 -4.16
C THR A 39 -19.22 23.01 -3.14
N SER A 40 -20.22 22.14 -3.30
CA SER A 40 -20.49 21.03 -2.37
C SER A 40 -19.40 19.95 -2.44
N VAL A 41 -18.99 19.58 -3.65
CA VAL A 41 -17.94 18.59 -3.90
C VAL A 41 -16.59 19.09 -3.40
N LEU A 42 -16.28 20.39 -3.58
CA LEU A 42 -15.06 21.01 -3.03
C LEU A 42 -15.05 21.04 -1.50
N HIS A 43 -16.20 21.28 -0.88
CA HIS A 43 -16.35 21.24 0.57
C HIS A 43 -16.16 19.82 1.10
N ASP A 44 -16.70 18.82 0.41
CA ASP A 44 -16.56 17.41 0.74
C ASP A 44 -15.11 16.93 0.58
N CYS A 45 -14.41 17.33 -0.49
CA CYS A 45 -12.99 17.05 -0.67
C CYS A 45 -12.14 17.67 0.45
N THR A 46 -12.42 18.92 0.81
CA THR A 46 -11.67 19.63 1.87
C THR A 46 -11.89 18.98 3.24
N ALA A 47 -13.13 18.61 3.56
CA ALA A 47 -13.47 17.91 4.79
C ALA A 47 -12.82 16.51 4.84
N PHE A 48 -12.81 15.79 3.72
CA PHE A 48 -12.13 14.51 3.60
C PHE A 48 -10.62 14.65 3.85
N VAL A 49 -9.95 15.59 3.20
CA VAL A 49 -8.51 15.83 3.40
C VAL A 49 -8.21 16.20 4.86
N ARG A 50 -9.00 17.09 5.47
CA ARG A 50 -8.83 17.44 6.90
C ARG A 50 -9.01 16.23 7.82
N LYS A 51 -10.00 15.38 7.54
CA LYS A 51 -10.21 14.13 8.27
C LYS A 51 -9.02 13.18 8.10
N GLN A 52 -8.50 13.02 6.89
CA GLN A 52 -7.33 12.17 6.63
C GLN A 52 -6.07 12.71 7.33
N VAL A 53 -5.86 14.03 7.34
CA VAL A 53 -4.75 14.68 8.06
C VAL A 53 -4.91 14.49 9.57
N GLY A 54 -6.11 14.70 10.12
CA GLY A 54 -6.39 14.48 11.54
C GLY A 54 -6.29 13.01 11.98
N ALA A 55 -6.53 12.07 11.05
CA ALA A 55 -6.33 10.64 11.29
C ALA A 55 -4.89 10.17 11.01
N SER A 56 -4.02 11.05 10.49
CA SER A 56 -2.65 10.66 10.13
C SER A 56 -1.80 10.42 11.38
N GLU A 57 -0.92 9.42 11.30
CA GLU A 57 0.00 9.07 12.38
C GLU A 57 1.02 10.18 12.68
N ILE A 58 1.18 11.17 11.78
CA ILE A 58 2.11 12.29 11.93
C ILE A 58 1.85 13.06 13.23
N LEU A 59 0.58 13.24 13.61
CA LEU A 59 0.22 14.04 14.77
C LEU A 59 0.04 13.20 16.04
N HIS A 60 -0.33 11.93 15.93
CA HIS A 60 -0.84 11.12 17.06
C HIS A 60 -0.15 9.76 17.22
N GLY A 61 0.66 9.32 16.23
CA GLY A 61 1.25 7.99 16.17
C GLY A 61 0.22 6.87 15.94
N LEU A 62 0.69 5.68 15.53
CA LEU A 62 -0.15 4.48 15.49
C LEU A 62 -0.11 3.79 16.87
N PRO A 63 -1.26 3.53 17.52
CA PRO A 63 -1.27 2.79 18.77
C PRO A 63 -0.91 1.32 18.50
N LEU A 64 0.28 0.91 18.93
CA LEU A 64 0.77 -0.46 18.86
C LEU A 64 0.45 -1.20 20.16
N ASN A 65 0.22 -2.53 20.08
CA ASN A 65 -0.06 -3.33 21.27
C ASN A 65 1.17 -3.49 22.18
N ASN A 66 2.38 -3.35 21.62
CA ASN A 66 3.65 -3.41 22.33
C ASN A 66 4.77 -2.76 21.49
N GLU A 67 5.92 -2.52 22.13
CA GLU A 67 7.13 -1.97 21.52
C GLU A 67 7.75 -2.84 20.42
N TYR A 68 7.34 -4.11 20.31
CA TYR A 68 7.85 -5.07 19.31
C TYR A 68 7.10 -5.05 17.98
N GLU A 69 6.04 -4.24 17.84
CA GLU A 69 5.31 -4.10 16.56
C GLU A 69 5.92 -3.04 15.63
N LEU A 70 6.92 -2.29 16.08
CA LEU A 70 7.61 -1.29 15.29
C LEU A 70 8.65 -1.95 14.37
N ILE A 71 8.20 -2.54 13.26
CA ILE A 71 9.07 -3.17 12.28
C ILE A 71 9.06 -2.34 10.99
N PRO A 72 10.19 -1.75 10.58
CA PRO A 72 10.24 -0.88 9.40
C PRO A 72 9.95 -1.64 8.10
N PHE A 73 10.39 -2.91 8.03
CA PHE A 73 10.20 -3.77 6.87
C PHE A 73 9.91 -5.21 7.30
N ASN A 74 8.91 -5.82 6.67
CA ASN A 74 8.58 -7.22 6.89
C ASN A 74 8.78 -7.99 5.59
N HIS A 75 9.51 -9.09 5.66
CA HIS A 75 9.66 -10.03 4.56
C HIS A 75 8.51 -11.02 4.58
N PHE A 76 8.03 -11.43 3.42
CA PHE A 76 7.02 -12.45 3.31
C PHE A 76 7.23 -13.34 2.11
N THR A 77 6.81 -14.59 2.29
CA THR A 77 6.54 -15.55 1.24
C THR A 77 5.03 -15.76 1.18
N TYR A 78 4.55 -16.56 0.24
CA TYR A 78 3.13 -16.88 0.16
C TYR A 78 2.54 -17.43 1.47
N SER A 79 3.34 -18.14 2.27
CA SER A 79 2.87 -18.89 3.43
C SER A 79 3.36 -18.36 4.79
N ARG A 80 4.38 -17.50 4.80
CA ARG A 80 5.10 -17.09 6.01
C ARG A 80 5.50 -15.63 5.94
N VAL A 81 5.48 -14.97 7.09
CA VAL A 81 6.00 -13.61 7.28
C VAL A 81 7.18 -13.70 8.23
N TYR A 82 8.26 -13.01 7.86
CA TYR A 82 9.54 -12.95 8.57
C TYR A 82 9.81 -11.48 8.90
N PRO A 83 9.80 -11.10 10.18
CA PRO A 83 10.32 -9.81 10.60
C PRO A 83 11.78 -9.67 10.15
N ILE A 84 12.13 -8.59 9.45
CA ILE A 84 13.52 -8.37 9.00
C ILE A 84 14.39 -7.97 10.19
N GLU A 85 13.83 -7.19 11.12
CA GLU A 85 14.47 -6.90 12.40
C GLU A 85 13.97 -7.90 13.44
N LEU A 86 14.90 -8.74 13.89
CA LEU A 86 14.70 -9.65 15.01
C LEU A 86 14.65 -8.80 16.28
N GLY A 87 13.47 -8.28 16.64
CA GLY A 87 13.25 -7.71 17.96
C GLY A 87 13.56 -8.72 19.08
N LEU A 88 13.44 -8.33 20.35
CA LEU A 88 13.62 -9.27 21.48
C LEU A 88 12.50 -10.34 21.59
N GLY A 89 11.59 -10.41 20.61
CA GLY A 89 10.52 -11.38 20.54
C GLY A 89 11.01 -12.80 20.25
N LYS A 90 10.37 -13.80 20.86
CA LYS A 90 10.73 -15.22 20.71
C LYS A 90 10.37 -15.84 19.35
N ARG A 91 9.52 -15.20 18.54
CA ARG A 91 8.96 -15.77 17.29
C ARG A 91 9.66 -15.17 16.07
N VAL A 92 10.39 -16.02 15.35
CA VAL A 92 11.14 -15.63 14.13
C VAL A 92 10.37 -15.83 12.82
N VAL A 93 9.25 -16.56 12.86
CA VAL A 93 8.39 -16.83 11.70
C VAL A 93 6.93 -16.82 12.12
N GLU A 94 6.10 -16.12 11.35
CA GLU A 94 4.67 -16.02 11.57
C GLU A 94 3.86 -16.56 10.39
N LYS A 95 2.72 -17.21 10.67
CA LYS A 95 1.73 -17.50 9.64
C LYS A 95 0.84 -16.26 9.47
N PRO A 96 0.68 -15.71 8.27
CA PRO A 96 -0.26 -14.62 8.06
C PRO A 96 -1.68 -15.16 8.26
N ILE A 97 -2.44 -14.51 9.14
CA ILE A 97 -3.82 -14.86 9.50
C ILE A 97 -4.75 -13.65 9.39
N GLY A 98 -6.06 -13.92 9.30
CA GLY A 98 -7.10 -12.89 9.30
C GLY A 98 -6.91 -11.82 8.22
N TYR A 99 -6.98 -10.56 8.63
CA TYR A 99 -6.81 -9.41 7.73
C TYR A 99 -5.44 -9.43 7.03
N LYS A 100 -4.34 -9.68 7.76
CA LYS A 100 -2.97 -9.71 7.21
C LYS A 100 -2.83 -10.72 6.07
N ARG A 101 -3.44 -11.91 6.20
CA ARG A 101 -3.46 -12.92 5.12
C ARG A 101 -4.19 -12.42 3.89
N LYS A 102 -5.39 -11.89 4.07
CA LYS A 102 -6.20 -11.34 2.99
C LYS A 102 -5.45 -10.20 2.28
N ASP A 103 -4.85 -9.32 3.07
CA ASP A 103 -4.20 -8.10 2.58
C ASP A 103 -2.99 -8.41 1.68
N LEU A 104 -2.16 -9.37 2.09
CA LEU A 104 -1.02 -9.88 1.32
C LEU A 104 -1.46 -10.63 0.06
N LEU A 105 -2.52 -11.44 0.15
CA LEU A 105 -3.07 -12.15 -1.02
C LEU A 105 -3.64 -11.18 -2.05
N ASP A 106 -4.37 -10.17 -1.61
CA ASP A 106 -4.91 -9.14 -2.49
C ASP A 106 -3.79 -8.36 -3.19
N ALA A 107 -2.71 -8.01 -2.46
CA ALA A 107 -1.54 -7.34 -3.04
C ALA A 107 -0.83 -8.22 -4.07
N LEU A 108 -0.65 -9.50 -3.76
CA LEU A 108 -0.03 -10.47 -4.66
C LEU A 108 -0.86 -10.70 -5.93
N ASN A 109 -2.19 -10.82 -5.78
CA ASN A 109 -3.10 -10.94 -6.91
C ASN A 109 -3.05 -9.69 -7.80
N ARG A 110 -2.96 -8.50 -7.21
CA ARG A 110 -2.82 -7.26 -7.98
C ARG A 110 -1.51 -7.20 -8.77
N ALA A 111 -0.41 -7.68 -8.19
CA ALA A 111 0.85 -7.79 -8.90
C ALA A 111 0.77 -8.80 -10.06
N LEU A 112 0.19 -9.98 -9.84
CA LEU A 112 -0.03 -10.97 -10.89
C LEU A 112 -0.92 -10.44 -12.02
N GLU A 113 -2.00 -9.72 -11.69
CA GLU A 113 -2.87 -9.06 -12.68
C GLU A 113 -2.08 -8.07 -13.55
N SER A 114 -1.19 -7.31 -12.91
CA SER A 114 -0.37 -6.30 -13.60
C SER A 114 0.70 -6.93 -14.49
N LEU A 115 1.39 -7.97 -14.00
CA LEU A 115 2.37 -8.74 -14.75
C LEU A 115 1.76 -9.46 -15.95
N ASN A 116 0.52 -9.94 -15.80
CA ASN A 116 -0.16 -10.71 -16.83
C ASN A 116 -0.93 -9.86 -17.83
N ARG A 117 -0.83 -8.52 -17.72
CA ARG A 117 -1.47 -7.62 -18.68
C ARG A 117 -0.75 -7.74 -20.03
N ASN A 118 -1.45 -8.31 -21.01
CA ASN A 118 -0.97 -8.50 -22.39
C ASN A 118 0.25 -9.45 -22.55
N VAL A 119 0.39 -10.43 -21.66
CA VAL A 119 1.46 -11.44 -21.73
C VAL A 119 0.89 -12.82 -22.07
N THR A 120 1.52 -13.51 -23.03
CA THR A 120 1.13 -14.87 -23.45
C THR A 120 1.52 -15.91 -22.40
N ASN A 121 2.75 -15.82 -21.87
CA ASN A 121 3.25 -16.67 -20.80
C ASN A 121 2.89 -16.08 -19.44
N LYS A 122 1.72 -16.45 -18.91
CA LYS A 122 1.21 -15.90 -17.65
C LYS A 122 2.09 -16.28 -16.46
N TYR A 123 2.42 -15.29 -15.63
CA TYR A 123 2.92 -15.43 -14.28
C TYR A 123 1.84 -16.06 -13.38
N THR A 124 2.28 -16.93 -12.49
CA THR A 124 1.46 -17.65 -11.52
C THR A 124 2.06 -17.50 -10.13
N LEU A 125 1.38 -18.04 -9.13
CA LEU A 125 1.88 -18.04 -7.77
C LEU A 125 3.23 -18.76 -7.62
N ASP A 126 3.49 -19.80 -8.41
CA ASP A 126 4.76 -20.52 -8.36
C ASP A 126 5.93 -19.61 -8.72
N ASP A 127 5.71 -18.63 -9.58
CA ASP A 127 6.74 -17.68 -10.03
C ASP A 127 7.05 -16.62 -8.98
N PHE A 128 6.18 -16.44 -7.99
CA PHE A 128 6.45 -15.58 -6.85
C PHE A 128 7.52 -16.20 -5.96
N THR A 129 8.55 -15.42 -5.66
CA THR A 129 9.70 -15.86 -4.86
C THR A 129 9.54 -15.37 -3.43
N GLU A 130 9.46 -14.05 -3.28
CA GLU A 130 9.35 -13.38 -1.99
C GLU A 130 8.91 -11.94 -2.19
N GLY A 131 8.52 -11.30 -1.09
CA GLY A 131 8.23 -9.88 -1.07
C GLY A 131 8.60 -9.24 0.25
N ILE A 132 8.64 -7.93 0.25
CA ILE A 132 8.86 -7.08 1.41
C ILE A 132 7.71 -6.08 1.46
N TYR A 133 7.21 -5.79 2.65
CA TYR A 133 6.23 -4.73 2.82
C TYR A 133 6.59 -3.80 3.99
N ARG A 134 6.15 -2.55 3.86
CA ARG A 134 6.28 -1.52 4.89
C ARG A 134 5.03 -0.65 4.93
N ASN A 135 4.70 -0.15 6.12
CA ASN A 135 3.66 0.86 6.26
C ASN A 135 4.29 2.26 6.14
N GLU A 136 3.85 3.03 5.16
CA GLU A 136 4.20 4.44 5.00
C GLU A 136 3.09 5.29 5.66
N PRO A 137 3.34 5.95 6.79
CA PRO A 137 2.32 6.65 7.58
C PRO A 137 1.45 7.64 6.79
N THR A 138 2.03 8.26 5.76
CA THR A 138 1.37 9.28 4.94
C THR A 138 0.65 8.72 3.73
N THR A 139 1.02 7.52 3.28
CA THR A 139 0.68 7.03 1.95
C THR A 139 0.00 5.67 1.97
N GLY A 140 0.16 4.87 3.03
CA GLY A 140 -0.39 3.52 3.17
C GLY A 140 0.68 2.43 3.08
N THR A 141 0.30 1.20 2.77
CA THR A 141 1.23 0.06 2.78
C THR A 141 1.86 -0.19 1.41
N GLN A 142 3.19 -0.19 1.34
CA GLN A 142 3.94 -0.53 0.14
C GLN A 142 4.35 -2.00 0.16
N TYR A 143 4.18 -2.68 -0.97
CA TYR A 143 4.56 -4.06 -1.22
C TYR A 143 5.56 -4.11 -2.38
N GLU A 144 6.76 -4.59 -2.11
CA GLU A 144 7.74 -4.94 -3.13
C GLU A 144 7.74 -6.46 -3.30
N MET A 145 7.46 -6.95 -4.50
CA MET A 145 7.33 -8.38 -4.78
C MET A 145 8.27 -8.78 -5.90
N TYR A 146 8.94 -9.92 -5.71
CA TYR A 146 9.96 -10.43 -6.61
C TYR A 146 9.49 -11.74 -7.24
N PHE A 147 9.47 -11.76 -8.56
CA PHE A 147 9.04 -12.89 -9.38
C PHE A 147 10.21 -13.40 -10.21
N ARG A 148 10.27 -14.71 -10.46
CA ARG A 148 11.19 -15.25 -11.46
C ARG A 148 10.77 -14.77 -12.84
N THR A 149 11.68 -14.12 -13.57
CA THR A 149 11.40 -13.60 -14.91
C THR A 149 11.10 -14.76 -15.85
N LYS A 150 9.94 -14.73 -16.50
CA LYS A 150 9.64 -15.62 -17.63
C LYS A 150 10.20 -14.99 -18.89
N GLU A 151 11.01 -15.75 -19.64
CA GLU A 151 11.40 -15.32 -20.98
C GLU A 151 10.16 -15.21 -21.86
N THR A 152 9.91 -14.01 -22.39
CA THR A 152 8.89 -13.80 -23.42
C THR A 152 9.44 -14.40 -24.70
N THR A 153 8.87 -15.51 -25.15
CA THR A 153 9.34 -16.32 -26.28
C THR A 153 9.53 -15.47 -27.56
N ASN A 154 10.75 -14.98 -27.76
CA ASN A 154 11.29 -14.54 -29.05
C ASN A 154 12.72 -15.10 -29.24
N LYS A 155 13.09 -16.16 -28.52
CA LYS A 155 14.32 -16.92 -28.76
C LYS A 155 13.98 -18.30 -29.31
N THR A 156 14.11 -18.42 -30.62
CA THR A 156 14.20 -19.66 -31.39
C THR A 156 15.53 -20.36 -31.11
N THR A 157 15.70 -20.95 -29.93
CA THR A 157 16.81 -21.91 -29.72
C THR A 157 16.40 -23.00 -28.75
N ASN A 158 16.22 -24.21 -29.29
CA ASN A 158 16.12 -25.46 -28.54
C ASN A 158 17.35 -25.62 -27.62
N SER A 159 17.19 -25.39 -26.32
CA SER A 159 18.23 -25.66 -25.34
C SER A 159 17.63 -26.48 -24.21
N HIS A 160 17.92 -27.77 -24.20
CA HIS A 160 17.33 -28.78 -23.32
C HIS A 160 18.00 -28.88 -21.92
N HIS A 161 18.68 -27.83 -21.49
CA HIS A 161 19.36 -27.75 -20.19
C HIS A 161 19.26 -26.32 -19.66
N GLU A 162 18.25 -26.03 -18.83
CA GLU A 162 18.15 -24.69 -18.22
C GLU A 162 17.72 -24.80 -16.76
N HIS A 163 18.57 -25.43 -15.96
CA HIS A 163 18.64 -25.07 -14.55
C HIS A 163 19.49 -23.80 -14.43
N THR A 164 18.90 -22.77 -13.81
CA THR A 164 19.56 -21.75 -12.96
C THR A 164 19.88 -20.33 -13.47
N ASN A 165 19.29 -19.78 -14.54
CA ASN A 165 19.55 -18.36 -14.87
C ASN A 165 18.31 -17.52 -15.22
N HIS A 166 17.20 -17.70 -14.51
CA HIS A 166 16.08 -16.76 -14.63
C HIS A 166 16.41 -15.46 -13.90
N GLY A 167 16.26 -14.32 -14.59
CA GLY A 167 16.32 -12.99 -13.97
C GLY A 167 15.20 -12.81 -12.95
N VAL A 168 15.16 -11.63 -12.31
CA VAL A 168 14.12 -11.30 -11.33
C VAL A 168 13.30 -10.10 -11.83
N THR A 169 11.99 -10.25 -11.82
CA THR A 169 11.05 -9.15 -12.08
C THR A 169 10.52 -8.62 -10.76
N LYS A 170 10.81 -7.36 -10.46
CA LYS A 170 10.28 -6.62 -9.30
C LYS A 170 8.98 -5.93 -9.69
N VAL A 171 7.96 -6.10 -8.86
CA VAL A 171 6.68 -5.38 -8.95
C VAL A 171 6.45 -4.69 -7.63
N VAL A 172 6.15 -3.40 -7.69
CA VAL A 172 5.82 -2.61 -6.52
C VAL A 172 4.33 -2.24 -6.58
N VAL A 173 3.61 -2.64 -5.55
CA VAL A 173 2.18 -2.35 -5.36
C VAL A 173 2.02 -1.53 -4.09
N MET A 174 1.21 -0.48 -4.15
CA MET A 174 0.86 0.36 -3.02
C MET A 174 -0.62 0.14 -2.67
N ARG A 175 -0.92 -0.08 -1.40
CA ARG A 175 -2.27 0.07 -0.82
C ARG A 175 -2.34 1.44 -0.16
N PRO A 176 -2.79 2.48 -0.88
CA PRO A 176 -3.11 3.73 -0.23
C PRO A 176 -4.32 3.57 0.69
N PHE A 177 -4.80 4.67 1.27
CA PHE A 177 -6.13 4.71 1.91
C PHE A 177 -7.29 4.58 0.88
N ALA A 178 -7.08 3.77 -0.16
CA ALA A 178 -7.91 3.50 -1.33
C ALA A 178 -7.54 2.11 -1.92
N PRO A 179 -8.14 1.66 -3.04
CA PRO A 179 -7.80 0.37 -3.64
C PRO A 179 -6.32 0.22 -4.03
N LEU A 180 -5.83 -1.03 -4.07
CA LEU A 180 -4.46 -1.37 -4.45
C LEU A 180 -4.09 -0.87 -5.85
N GLN A 181 -2.92 -0.26 -5.97
CA GLN A 181 -2.39 0.24 -7.23
C GLN A 181 -0.96 -0.25 -7.46
N THR A 182 -0.66 -0.65 -8.69
CA THR A 182 0.70 -0.99 -9.11
C THR A 182 1.42 0.29 -9.46
N ILE A 183 2.55 0.55 -8.81
CA ILE A 183 3.30 1.80 -8.95
C ILE A 183 4.60 1.65 -9.74
N GLN A 184 5.18 0.44 -9.80
CA GLN A 184 6.42 0.21 -10.51
C GLN A 184 6.53 -1.26 -10.94
N MET A 185 7.15 -1.49 -12.10
CA MET A 185 7.51 -2.82 -12.61
C MET A 185 8.87 -2.72 -13.27
N GLU A 186 9.83 -3.53 -12.82
CA GLU A 186 11.20 -3.56 -13.36
C GLU A 186 11.66 -5.00 -13.53
N ALA A 187 12.30 -5.30 -14.65
CA ALA A 187 12.92 -6.61 -14.90
C ALA A 187 14.44 -6.49 -14.80
N TYR A 188 15.05 -7.30 -13.94
CA TYR A 188 16.49 -7.40 -13.78
C TYR A 188 16.96 -8.72 -14.42
N PRO A 189 17.41 -8.70 -15.68
CA PRO A 189 18.02 -9.87 -16.29
C PRO A 189 19.31 -10.21 -15.55
N ASN A 190 19.63 -11.50 -15.43
CA ASN A 190 20.94 -11.91 -14.96
C ASN A 190 21.98 -11.46 -15.99
N LYS A 191 22.75 -10.42 -15.66
CA LYS A 191 23.91 -10.04 -16.46
C LYS A 191 25.06 -11.00 -16.16
N LEU A 192 25.45 -11.77 -17.17
CA LEU A 192 26.79 -12.36 -17.26
C LEU A 192 27.70 -11.29 -17.87
N ASP A 193 28.13 -10.31 -17.08
CA ASP A 193 29.26 -9.46 -17.49
C ASP A 193 30.54 -10.25 -17.15
N ILE A 194 31.25 -10.69 -18.20
CA ILE A 194 32.56 -11.37 -18.18
C ILE A 194 33.64 -10.41 -17.70
#